data_AF-A0A3N5SJ06-F1
#
_entry.id   AF-A0A3N5SJ06-F1
#
_cell.length_a   1.000
_cell.length_b   1.000
_cell.length_c   1.000
_cell.angle_alpha   90.00
_cell.angle_beta   90.00
_cell.angle_gamma   90.00
#
_symmetry.space_group_name_H-M   'P 1'
#
loop_
_entity.id
_entity.type
_entity.pdbx_description
1 polymer ?
#
loop_
_entity_poly.entity_id
_entity_poly.type
_entity_poly.pdbx_seq_one_letter_code
_entity_poly.pdbx_strand_id
1 'polypeptide(L)'
;MSQPKWGRWTGQLQNDPDPKVRRRACQRLAATRDPAVIPFLRTAYLEDGDEQVRDAAREALAYFKAVAQGKRVRRSLSINDRVLTPVLGVLAVLLVVSLLLHGLQMVRGDDKDDNPSGAIQGEPTSRFDLIGEIESKLRAARELAAGLKGEVAHYNDTGQVACPLAYTLPEPVALAAIDRYTYPDIKLTGDKLDLARFPLEASLILRYGACSDPATQTARVWEASGRLDQVDFQ
;
A
#
# COMPACT_ATOMS: atom_id res chain seq x y z
N MET A 1 17.90 -26.91 37.26
CA MET A 1 17.35 -25.61 36.79
C MET A 1 17.94 -25.32 35.43
N SER A 2 17.12 -25.33 34.38
CA SER A 2 17.55 -25.10 33.00
C SER A 2 18.01 -23.65 32.85
N GLN A 3 19.23 -23.40 32.36
CA GLN A 3 19.70 -22.03 32.17
C GLN A 3 18.77 -21.27 31.20
N PRO A 4 18.47 -19.98 31.46
CA PRO A 4 17.69 -19.19 30.53
C PRO A 4 18.40 -19.13 29.18
N LYS A 5 17.65 -19.32 28.09
CA LYS A 5 18.18 -19.41 26.72
C LYS A 5 18.99 -18.18 26.27
N TRP A 6 18.93 -17.08 27.03
CA TRP A 6 19.59 -15.81 26.76
C TRP A 6 20.83 -15.50 27.62
N GLY A 7 21.22 -16.36 28.57
CA GLY A 7 22.33 -16.09 29.51
C GLY A 7 23.67 -15.76 28.83
N ARG A 8 23.94 -16.36 27.66
CA ARG A 8 25.12 -16.03 26.84
C ARG A 8 25.13 -14.58 26.36
N TRP A 9 23.98 -13.99 26.05
CA TRP A 9 23.89 -12.64 25.51
C TRP A 9 23.95 -11.58 26.60
N THR A 10 23.40 -11.85 27.79
CA THR A 10 23.60 -10.95 28.93
C THR A 10 25.05 -10.92 29.38
N GLY A 11 25.75 -12.07 29.34
CA GLY A 11 27.19 -12.12 29.58
C GLY A 11 28.00 -11.30 28.57
N GLN A 12 27.66 -11.41 27.28
CA GLN A 12 28.27 -10.60 26.21
C GLN A 12 27.98 -9.10 26.39
N LEU A 13 26.75 -8.74 26.75
CA LEU A 13 26.35 -7.36 26.94
C LEU A 13 27.10 -6.67 28.08
N GLN A 14 27.45 -7.40 29.14
CA GLN A 14 28.11 -6.82 30.31
C GLN A 14 29.64 -6.81 30.20
N ASN A 15 30.23 -7.86 29.62
CA ASN A 15 31.67 -8.10 29.76
C ASN A 15 32.45 -8.03 28.46
N ASP A 16 31.79 -7.96 27.29
CA ASP A 16 32.51 -7.98 26.02
C ASP A 16 33.14 -6.61 25.74
N PRO A 17 34.47 -6.55 25.51
CA PRO A 17 35.15 -5.29 25.22
C PRO A 17 34.73 -4.69 23.87
N ASP A 18 34.28 -5.51 22.90
CA ASP A 18 33.87 -5.03 21.58
C ASP A 18 32.42 -4.49 21.63
N PRO A 19 32.21 -3.17 21.44
CA PRO A 19 30.87 -2.59 21.40
C PRO A 19 29.98 -3.21 20.31
N LYS A 20 30.54 -3.73 19.22
CA LYS A 20 29.76 -4.43 18.18
C LYS A 20 29.15 -5.71 18.72
N VAL A 21 29.85 -6.43 19.61
CA VAL A 21 29.35 -7.66 20.23
C VAL A 21 28.27 -7.32 21.24
N ARG A 22 28.47 -6.30 22.08
CA ARG A 22 27.46 -5.79 23.01
C ARG A 22 26.18 -5.33 22.28
N ARG A 23 26.33 -4.59 21.19
CA ARG A 23 25.21 -4.16 20.32
C ARG A 23 24.42 -5.36 19.76
N ARG A 24 25.12 -6.37 19.25
CA ARG A 24 24.48 -7.62 18.77
C ARG A 24 23.78 -8.37 19.90
N ALA A 25 24.32 -8.32 21.11
CA ALA A 25 23.68 -8.90 22.28
C ALA A 25 22.35 -8.21 22.59
N CYS A 26 22.27 -6.87 22.58
CA CYS A 26 21.01 -6.12 22.72
C CYS A 26 19.94 -6.57 21.70
N GLN A 27 20.33 -6.70 20.43
CA GLN A 27 19.41 -7.13 19.36
C GLN A 27 18.90 -8.56 19.55
N ARG A 28 19.78 -9.49 19.98
CA ARG A 28 19.39 -10.88 20.25
C ARG A 28 18.51 -11.00 21.48
N LEU A 29 18.77 -10.22 22.53
CA LEU A 29 17.92 -10.13 23.71
C LEU A 29 16.51 -9.64 23.34
N ALA A 30 16.38 -8.61 22.50
CA ALA A 30 15.08 -8.16 22.00
C ALA A 30 14.33 -9.26 21.23
N ALA A 31 15.05 -10.04 20.42
CA ALA A 31 14.47 -11.13 19.62
C ALA A 31 13.91 -12.29 20.45
N THR A 32 14.34 -12.45 21.71
CA THR A 32 13.80 -13.49 22.60
C THR A 32 12.34 -13.27 22.95
N ARG A 33 11.88 -12.00 22.93
CA ARG A 33 10.57 -11.59 23.42
C ARG A 33 10.30 -11.99 24.88
N ASP A 34 11.35 -12.32 25.64
CA ASP A 34 11.26 -12.65 27.04
C ASP A 34 11.39 -11.36 27.87
N PRO A 35 10.34 -10.91 28.58
CA PRO A 35 10.40 -9.71 29.41
C PRO A 35 11.48 -9.75 30.50
N ALA A 36 11.98 -10.94 30.87
CA ALA A 36 13.05 -11.09 31.85
C ALA A 36 14.37 -10.42 31.43
N VAL A 37 14.54 -10.09 30.14
CA VAL A 37 15.74 -9.42 29.62
C VAL A 37 15.71 -7.88 29.75
N ILE A 38 14.54 -7.30 30.06
CA ILE A 38 14.34 -5.84 30.11
C ILE A 38 15.31 -5.14 31.09
N PRO A 39 15.60 -5.65 32.30
CA PRO A 39 16.54 -4.99 33.21
C PRO A 39 17.94 -4.83 32.61
N PHE A 40 18.44 -5.84 31.90
CA PHE A 40 19.76 -5.81 31.26
C PHE A 40 19.83 -4.78 30.13
N LEU A 41 18.76 -4.68 29.32
CA LEU A 41 18.65 -3.67 28.27
C LEU A 41 18.55 -2.27 28.86
N ARG A 42 17.83 -2.09 29.99
CA ARG A 42 17.77 -0.81 30.69
C ARG A 42 19.14 -0.37 31.21
N THR A 43 19.91 -1.29 31.79
CA THR A 43 21.29 -1.00 32.22
C THR A 43 22.16 -0.58 31.04
N ALA A 44 22.14 -1.33 29.93
CA ALA A 44 22.91 -0.96 28.74
C ALA A 44 22.48 0.39 28.13
N TYR A 45 21.19 0.74 28.19
CA TYR A 45 20.72 2.05 27.74
C TYR A 45 21.26 3.21 28.58
N LEU A 46 21.39 3.01 29.89
CA LEU A 46 21.78 4.06 30.83
C LEU A 46 23.30 4.17 31.03
N GLU A 47 24.00 3.04 30.99
CA GLU A 47 25.38 2.93 31.50
C GLU A 47 26.41 2.53 30.43
N ASP A 48 26.00 2.10 29.23
CA ASP A 48 27.00 1.73 28.20
C ASP A 48 27.71 2.97 27.62
N GLY A 49 29.04 2.92 27.60
CA GLY A 49 29.88 3.98 27.08
C GLY A 49 29.77 4.18 25.57
N ASP A 50 29.35 3.17 24.81
CA ASP A 50 29.19 3.24 23.36
C ASP A 50 27.77 3.67 22.97
N GLU A 51 27.69 4.74 22.18
CA GLU A 51 26.42 5.32 21.73
C GLU A 51 25.57 4.33 20.92
N GLN A 52 26.20 3.51 20.06
CA GLN A 52 25.47 2.55 19.23
C GLN A 52 24.88 1.41 20.07
N VAL A 53 25.52 1.07 21.19
CA VAL A 53 24.98 0.09 22.15
C VAL A 53 23.79 0.68 22.90
N ARG A 54 23.87 1.93 23.35
CA ARG A 54 22.72 2.64 23.97
C ARG A 54 21.54 2.72 23.02
N ASP A 55 21.77 3.04 21.75
CA ASP A 55 20.70 3.07 20.74
C ASP A 55 20.05 1.72 20.52
N ALA A 56 20.84 0.65 20.39
CA ALA A 56 20.31 -0.70 20.26
C ALA A 56 19.50 -1.12 21.50
N ALA A 57 19.92 -0.71 22.69
CA ALA A 57 19.19 -0.95 23.93
C ALA A 57 17.87 -0.16 23.99
N ARG A 58 17.88 1.11 23.55
CA ARG A 58 16.69 1.96 23.43
C ARG A 58 15.65 1.34 22.50
N GLU A 59 16.07 0.89 21.32
CA GLU A 59 15.20 0.24 20.34
C GLU A 59 14.60 -1.06 20.89
N ALA A 60 15.42 -1.88 21.56
CA ALA A 60 14.97 -3.11 22.19
C ALA A 60 13.88 -2.84 23.26
N LEU A 61 14.07 -1.82 24.09
CA LEU A 61 13.08 -1.40 25.09
C LEU A 61 11.79 -0.87 24.45
N ALA A 62 11.90 -0.09 23.37
CA ALA A 62 10.74 0.37 22.61
C ALA A 62 9.95 -0.80 22.01
N TYR A 63 10.64 -1.84 21.52
CA TYR A 63 10.02 -3.07 21.04
C TYR A 63 9.21 -3.76 22.16
N PHE A 64 9.78 -3.97 23.34
CA PHE A 64 9.05 -4.55 24.48
C PHE A 64 7.85 -3.72 24.91
N LYS A 65 7.99 -2.39 24.94
CA LYS A 65 6.89 -1.46 25.26
C LYS A 65 5.74 -1.59 24.25
N ALA A 66 6.04 -1.68 22.97
CA ALA A 66 5.02 -1.77 21.94
C ALA A 66 4.35 -3.17 21.89
N VAL A 67 5.09 -4.24 22.17
CA VAL A 67 4.54 -5.59 22.36
C VAL A 67 3.60 -5.65 23.56
N ALA A 68 3.99 -5.05 24.70
CA ALA A 68 3.13 -4.97 25.90
C ALA A 68 1.83 -4.19 25.65
N GLN A 69 1.84 -3.23 24.71
CA GLN A 69 0.66 -2.46 24.30
C GLN A 69 -0.20 -3.13 23.22
N GLY A 70 0.08 -4.39 22.85
CA GLY A 70 -0.66 -5.11 21.81
C GLY A 70 -0.48 -4.54 20.40
N LYS A 71 0.46 -3.60 20.19
CA LYS A 71 0.73 -3.01 18.89
C LYS A 71 1.58 -3.97 18.07
N ARG A 72 1.16 -4.28 16.83
CA ARG A 72 1.99 -5.01 15.87
C ARG A 72 3.21 -4.15 15.51
N VAL A 73 4.34 -4.42 16.12
CA VAL A 73 5.59 -3.72 15.81
C VAL A 73 6.10 -4.21 14.46
N ARG A 74 5.98 -3.37 13.42
CA ARG A 74 6.80 -3.53 12.20
C ARG A 74 8.25 -3.36 12.61
N ARG A 75 9.09 -4.34 12.27
CA ARG A 75 10.53 -4.30 12.53
C ARG A 75 11.09 -3.04 11.88
N SER A 76 11.49 -2.05 12.69
CA SER A 76 12.23 -0.89 12.20
C SER A 76 13.53 -1.43 11.59
N LEU A 77 13.70 -1.30 10.27
CA LEU A 77 14.97 -1.59 9.63
C LEU A 77 15.92 -0.45 10.01
N SER A 78 16.71 -0.67 11.06
CA SER A 78 17.94 0.09 11.28
C SER A 78 18.91 -0.28 10.15
N ILE A 79 18.94 0.52 9.09
CA ILE A 79 19.89 0.36 7.98
C ILE A 79 21.23 0.89 8.50
N ASN A 80 22.17 -0.02 8.68
CA ASN A 80 23.49 0.23 9.28
C ASN A 80 24.28 1.25 8.43
N ASP A 81 24.80 2.32 9.05
CA ASP A 81 25.45 3.45 8.32
C ASP A 81 26.61 3.05 7.40
N ARG A 82 27.30 1.93 7.72
CA ARG A 82 28.35 1.34 6.88
C ARG A 82 27.87 0.85 5.51
N VAL A 83 26.57 0.56 5.38
CA VAL A 83 25.94 0.14 4.12
C VAL A 83 25.22 1.32 3.50
N LEU A 84 24.68 2.22 4.33
CA LEU A 84 23.98 3.42 3.86
C LEU A 84 24.89 4.36 3.06
N THR A 85 26.10 4.60 3.53
CA THR A 85 27.08 5.47 2.85
C THR A 85 27.47 5.01 1.44
N PRO A 86 27.89 3.75 1.20
CA PRO A 86 28.19 3.30 -0.15
C PRO A 86 26.92 3.21 -1.03
N VAL A 87 25.77 2.83 -0.47
CA VAL A 87 24.51 2.76 -1.22
C VAL A 87 24.04 4.15 -1.67
N LEU A 88 24.08 5.15 -0.79
CA LEU A 88 23.80 6.54 -1.13
C LEU A 88 24.80 7.07 -2.17
N GLY A 89 26.08 6.71 -2.06
CA GLY A 89 27.09 7.06 -3.05
C GLY A 89 26.78 6.49 -4.44
N VAL A 90 26.43 5.19 -4.51
CA VAL A 90 26.03 4.55 -5.77
C VAL A 90 24.76 5.19 -6.34
N LEU A 91 23.76 5.45 -5.50
CA LEU A 91 22.52 6.14 -5.90
C LEU A 91 22.80 7.56 -6.43
N ALA A 92 23.68 8.32 -5.78
CA ALA A 92 24.07 9.64 -6.22
C ALA A 92 24.78 9.61 -7.58
N VAL A 93 25.69 8.64 -7.79
CA VAL A 93 26.36 8.45 -9.08
C VAL A 93 25.35 8.07 -10.16
N LEU A 94 24.44 7.14 -9.89
CA LEU A 94 23.37 6.76 -10.83
C LEU A 94 22.46 7.94 -11.18
N LEU A 95 22.13 8.79 -10.19
CA LEU A 95 21.35 10.00 -10.40
C LEU A 95 22.08 11.01 -11.30
N VAL A 96 23.37 11.26 -11.04
CA VAL A 96 24.18 12.17 -11.89
C VAL A 96 24.30 11.63 -13.31
N VAL A 97 24.57 10.33 -13.48
CA VAL A 97 24.64 9.69 -14.80
C VAL A 97 23.31 9.80 -15.53
N SER A 98 22.19 9.55 -14.84
CA SER A 98 20.84 9.72 -15.39
C SER A 98 20.56 11.15 -15.82
N LEU A 99 20.96 12.14 -15.00
CA LEU A 99 20.81 13.56 -15.33
C LEU A 99 21.68 13.98 -16.51
N LEU A 100 22.90 13.45 -16.62
CA LEU A 100 23.79 13.71 -17.76
C LEU A 100 23.23 13.09 -19.05
N LEU A 101 22.70 11.86 -18.99
CA LEU A 101 22.04 11.20 -20.12
C LEU A 101 20.82 11.99 -20.60
N HIS A 102 19.92 12.38 -19.69
CA HIS A 102 18.75 13.21 -20.03
C HIS A 102 19.14 14.62 -20.48
N GLY A 103 20.16 15.22 -19.87
CA GLY A 103 20.69 16.53 -20.29
C GLY A 103 21.28 16.50 -21.70
N LEU A 104 21.95 15.41 -22.08
CA LEU A 104 22.44 15.18 -23.44
C LEU A 104 21.30 14.98 -24.46
N GLN A 105 20.21 14.33 -24.06
CA GLN A 105 19.00 14.23 -24.88
C GLN A 105 18.33 15.59 -25.08
N MET A 106 18.34 16.49 -24.08
CA MET A 106 17.78 17.84 -24.24
C MET A 106 18.56 18.72 -25.23
N VAL A 107 19.86 18.48 -25.41
CA VAL A 107 20.72 19.20 -26.36
C VAL A 107 20.66 18.60 -27.77
N ARG A 108 20.37 17.30 -27.89
CA ARG A 108 20.06 16.63 -29.15
C ARG A 108 18.54 16.53 -29.26
N GLY A 109 17.91 17.61 -29.69
CA GLY A 109 16.50 17.60 -30.07
C GLY A 109 16.20 16.41 -30.95
N ASP A 110 15.47 15.45 -30.38
CA ASP A 110 14.72 14.44 -31.09
C ASP A 110 13.37 14.43 -30.40
N ASP A 111 12.40 15.07 -31.05
CA ASP A 111 11.03 15.30 -30.62
C ASP A 111 10.31 13.95 -30.43
N LYS A 112 10.51 13.31 -29.27
CA LYS A 112 9.63 12.24 -28.80
C LYS A 112 9.10 12.57 -27.43
N ASP A 113 7.90 13.12 -27.47
CA ASP A 113 6.99 13.38 -26.37
C ASP A 113 6.63 12.07 -25.63
N ASP A 114 7.54 11.58 -24.80
CA ASP A 114 7.21 10.63 -23.74
C ASP A 114 7.26 11.39 -22.41
N ASN A 115 6.14 12.01 -22.03
CA ASN A 115 5.97 12.68 -20.74
C ASN A 115 5.23 11.76 -19.75
N PRO A 116 5.93 11.05 -18.84
CA PRO A 116 5.29 10.36 -17.74
C PRO A 116 5.12 11.33 -16.55
N SER A 117 3.86 11.68 -16.30
CA SER A 117 3.31 12.09 -15.00
C SER A 117 3.72 13.45 -14.43
N GLY A 118 2.73 14.35 -14.33
CA GLY A 118 2.68 15.36 -13.27
C GLY A 118 2.81 16.81 -13.71
N ALA A 119 2.38 17.18 -14.92
CA ALA A 119 2.08 18.58 -15.17
C ALA A 119 0.96 19.02 -14.21
N ILE A 120 1.26 19.92 -13.28
CA ILE A 120 0.21 20.62 -12.54
C ILE A 120 -0.58 21.39 -13.60
N GLN A 121 -1.80 20.94 -13.86
CA GLN A 121 -2.69 21.57 -14.81
C GLN A 121 -2.83 23.05 -14.44
N GLY A 122 -2.32 23.92 -15.30
CA GLY A 122 -2.25 25.36 -15.06
C GLY A 122 -3.59 26.07 -15.25
N GLU A 123 -4.49 25.49 -16.06
CA GLU A 123 -5.80 26.05 -16.37
C GLU A 123 -6.90 25.00 -16.21
N PRO A 124 -8.06 25.34 -15.60
CA PRO A 124 -9.17 24.41 -15.46
C PRO A 124 -9.65 23.88 -16.81
N THR A 125 -10.00 22.60 -16.87
CA THR A 125 -10.65 21.99 -18.03
C THR A 125 -11.98 22.69 -18.28
N SER A 126 -12.38 22.85 -19.54
CA SER A 126 -13.70 23.42 -19.85
C SER A 126 -14.80 22.62 -19.15
N ARG A 127 -15.73 23.33 -18.51
CA ARG A 127 -16.89 22.74 -17.85
C ARG A 127 -17.68 21.80 -18.78
N PHE A 128 -17.80 22.16 -20.06
CA PHE A 128 -18.52 21.37 -21.05
C PHE A 128 -17.84 20.01 -21.30
N ASP A 129 -16.50 20.01 -21.40
CA ASP A 129 -15.73 18.80 -21.64
C ASP A 129 -15.78 17.86 -20.43
N LEU A 130 -15.68 18.42 -19.22
CA LEU A 130 -15.83 17.66 -17.96
C LEU A 130 -17.22 17.01 -17.85
N ILE A 131 -18.27 17.72 -18.23
CA ILE A 131 -19.64 17.16 -18.24
C ILE A 131 -19.72 16.02 -19.26
N GLY A 132 -19.22 16.22 -20.47
CA GLY A 132 -19.22 15.19 -21.51
C GLY A 132 -18.46 13.92 -21.09
N GLU A 133 -17.31 14.08 -20.42
CA GLU A 133 -16.53 12.98 -19.89
C GLU A 133 -17.28 12.20 -18.80
N ILE A 134 -17.87 12.90 -17.83
CA ILE A 134 -18.67 12.28 -16.76
C ILE A 134 -19.88 11.56 -17.33
N GLU A 135 -20.59 12.15 -18.29
CA GLU A 135 -21.74 11.52 -18.93
C GLU A 135 -21.35 10.23 -19.67
N SER A 136 -20.21 10.23 -20.35
CA SER A 136 -19.66 9.04 -21.01
C SER A 136 -19.35 7.93 -20.00
N LYS A 137 -18.62 8.25 -18.93
CA LYS A 137 -18.26 7.30 -17.87
C LYS A 137 -19.49 6.77 -17.13
N LEU A 138 -20.49 7.64 -16.90
CA LEU A 138 -21.75 7.28 -16.26
C LEU A 138 -22.58 6.31 -17.13
N ARG A 139 -22.61 6.52 -18.45
CA ARG A 139 -23.27 5.62 -19.39
C ARG A 139 -22.63 4.23 -19.35
N ALA A 140 -21.30 4.15 -19.41
CA ALA A 140 -20.56 2.90 -19.31
C ALA A 140 -20.82 2.17 -17.98
N ALA A 141 -20.84 2.89 -16.85
CA ALA A 141 -21.13 2.32 -15.53
C ALA A 141 -22.56 1.76 -15.44
N ARG A 142 -23.54 2.45 -16.04
CA ARG A 142 -24.93 1.99 -16.08
C ARG A 142 -25.12 0.78 -16.98
N GLU A 143 -24.47 0.73 -18.12
CA GLU A 143 -24.47 -0.44 -19.02
C GLU A 143 -23.89 -1.67 -18.31
N LEU A 144 -22.77 -1.51 -17.61
CA LEU A 144 -22.19 -2.57 -16.79
C LEU A 144 -23.15 -3.04 -15.70
N ALA A 145 -23.72 -2.10 -14.93
CA ALA A 145 -24.67 -2.43 -13.87
C ALA A 145 -25.91 -3.17 -14.41
N ALA A 146 -26.44 -2.74 -15.56
CA ALA A 146 -27.57 -3.38 -16.22
C ALA A 146 -27.23 -4.79 -16.70
N GLY A 147 -26.06 -4.98 -17.32
CA GLY A 147 -25.56 -6.29 -17.72
C GLY A 147 -25.46 -7.24 -16.52
N LEU A 148 -24.82 -6.79 -15.44
CA LEU A 148 -24.66 -7.59 -14.22
C LEU A 148 -26.01 -7.95 -13.57
N LYS A 149 -27.01 -7.05 -13.62
CA LYS A 149 -28.38 -7.35 -13.14
C LYS A 149 -29.10 -8.36 -14.03
N GLY A 150 -28.99 -8.23 -15.36
CA GLY A 150 -29.56 -9.20 -16.30
C GLY A 150 -28.99 -10.60 -16.10
N GLU A 151 -27.71 -10.67 -15.79
CA GLU A 151 -27.05 -11.91 -15.45
C GLU A 151 -27.49 -12.54 -14.11
N VAL A 152 -27.81 -11.72 -13.10
CA VAL A 152 -28.43 -12.22 -11.85
C VAL A 152 -29.81 -12.80 -12.15
N ALA A 153 -30.58 -12.15 -13.03
CA ALA A 153 -31.87 -12.69 -13.47
C ALA A 153 -31.69 -14.04 -14.18
N HIS A 154 -30.71 -14.15 -15.08
CA HIS A 154 -30.40 -15.41 -15.76
C HIS A 154 -30.06 -16.54 -14.77
N TYR A 155 -29.26 -16.25 -13.74
CA TYR A 155 -28.97 -17.22 -12.69
C TYR A 155 -30.23 -17.63 -11.91
N ASN A 156 -31.10 -16.67 -11.58
CA ASN A 156 -32.34 -16.96 -10.86
C ASN A 156 -33.28 -17.86 -11.67
N ASP A 157 -33.29 -17.72 -13.00
CA ASP A 157 -34.13 -18.52 -13.89
C ASP A 157 -33.55 -19.91 -14.18
N THR A 158 -32.22 -20.02 -14.32
CA THR A 158 -31.57 -21.24 -14.83
C THR A 158 -30.77 -22.01 -13.77
N GLY A 159 -30.43 -21.37 -12.66
CA GLY A 159 -29.48 -21.88 -11.67
C GLY A 159 -28.02 -21.89 -12.14
N GLN A 160 -27.71 -21.32 -13.31
CA GLN A 160 -26.38 -21.36 -13.92
C GLN A 160 -25.82 -19.94 -14.12
N VAL A 161 -24.51 -19.78 -13.94
CA VAL A 161 -23.80 -18.52 -14.21
C VAL A 161 -23.25 -18.57 -15.64
N ALA A 162 -23.54 -17.55 -16.45
CA ALA A 162 -22.98 -17.44 -17.78
C ALA A 162 -21.50 -17.02 -17.73
N CYS A 163 -20.63 -17.86 -18.29
CA CYS A 163 -19.18 -17.65 -18.31
C CYS A 163 -18.65 -17.90 -19.75
N PRO A 164 -17.58 -17.22 -20.20
CA PRO A 164 -16.79 -16.23 -19.47
C PRO A 164 -17.49 -14.86 -19.41
N LEU A 165 -17.23 -14.11 -18.34
CA LEU A 165 -17.70 -12.73 -18.20
C LEU A 165 -16.86 -11.82 -19.11
N ALA A 166 -17.51 -11.11 -20.04
CA ALA A 166 -16.86 -10.16 -20.94
C ALA A 166 -17.26 -8.73 -20.57
N TYR A 167 -16.88 -8.32 -19.36
CA TYR A 167 -17.19 -6.99 -18.83
C TYR A 167 -15.91 -6.25 -18.46
N THR A 168 -15.86 -4.98 -18.87
CA THR A 168 -14.78 -4.05 -18.52
C THR A 168 -15.31 -3.08 -17.48
N LEU A 169 -14.60 -2.96 -16.36
CA LEU A 169 -14.88 -1.89 -15.40
C LEU A 169 -14.54 -0.55 -16.09
N PRO A 170 -15.40 0.48 -16.03
CA PRO A 170 -15.06 1.79 -16.60
C PRO A 170 -13.76 2.33 -15.97
N GLU A 171 -13.22 3.46 -16.43
CA GLU A 171 -12.15 4.16 -15.69
C GLU A 171 -12.74 5.15 -14.68
N PRO A 172 -12.01 5.49 -13.59
CA PRO A 172 -12.47 6.53 -12.68
C PRO A 172 -12.51 7.89 -13.39
N VAL A 173 -13.38 8.79 -12.95
CA VAL A 173 -13.44 10.18 -13.41
C VAL A 173 -12.13 10.88 -13.08
N ALA A 174 -11.63 10.72 -11.84
CA ALA A 174 -10.29 11.17 -11.43
C ALA A 174 -9.99 12.65 -11.80
N LEU A 175 -10.91 13.56 -11.49
CA LEU A 175 -10.77 14.99 -11.78
C LEU A 175 -9.45 15.57 -11.25
N ALA A 176 -8.82 16.44 -12.04
CA ALA A 176 -7.62 17.16 -11.64
C ALA A 176 -7.88 18.07 -10.43
N ALA A 177 -6.84 18.36 -9.64
CA ALA A 177 -6.97 19.16 -8.42
C ALA A 177 -7.57 20.56 -8.69
N ILE A 178 -7.19 21.19 -9.81
CA ILE A 178 -7.72 22.49 -10.23
C ILE A 178 -9.21 22.42 -10.60
N ASP A 179 -9.64 21.35 -11.28
CA ASP A 179 -11.04 21.16 -11.68
C ASP A 179 -11.94 20.88 -10.46
N ARG A 180 -11.43 20.11 -9.49
CA ARG A 180 -12.13 19.82 -8.23
C ARG A 180 -12.38 21.06 -7.39
N TYR A 181 -11.49 22.05 -7.46
CA TYR A 181 -11.66 23.33 -6.77
C TYR A 181 -12.57 24.28 -7.56
N THR A 182 -12.39 24.34 -8.88
CA THR A 182 -13.13 25.25 -9.78
C THR A 182 -14.60 24.88 -9.92
N TYR A 183 -14.94 23.58 -9.95
CA TYR A 183 -16.30 23.08 -10.19
C TYR A 183 -16.80 22.14 -9.06
N PRO A 184 -17.28 22.68 -7.92
CA PRO A 184 -17.74 21.87 -6.79
C PRO A 184 -18.94 20.96 -7.10
N ASP A 185 -19.83 21.39 -8.00
CA ASP A 185 -20.98 20.62 -8.49
C ASP A 185 -20.55 19.38 -9.28
N ILE A 186 -19.59 19.56 -10.19
CA ILE A 186 -18.99 18.50 -10.99
C ILE A 186 -18.19 17.55 -10.10
N LYS A 187 -17.43 18.07 -9.13
CA LYS A 187 -16.70 17.26 -8.16
C LYS A 187 -17.63 16.29 -7.43
N LEU A 188 -18.75 16.76 -6.89
CA LEU A 188 -19.69 15.91 -6.16
C LEU A 188 -20.19 14.75 -7.02
N THR A 189 -20.51 15.03 -8.29
CA THR A 189 -21.02 14.04 -9.23
C THR A 189 -19.94 13.05 -9.65
N GLY A 190 -18.73 13.53 -9.94
CA GLY A 190 -17.56 12.70 -10.24
C GLY A 190 -17.18 11.78 -9.08
N ASP A 191 -17.14 12.30 -7.85
CA ASP A 191 -16.82 11.52 -6.65
C ASP A 191 -17.88 10.42 -6.39
N LYS A 192 -19.18 10.72 -6.58
CA LYS A 192 -20.25 9.70 -6.51
C LYS A 192 -20.05 8.59 -7.54
N LEU A 193 -19.76 8.95 -8.78
CA LEU A 193 -19.51 7.99 -9.86
C LEU A 193 -18.28 7.12 -9.55
N ASP A 194 -17.22 7.72 -9.01
CA ASP A 194 -16.02 7.00 -8.59
C ASP A 194 -16.31 6.02 -7.44
N LEU A 195 -17.16 6.40 -6.49
CA LEU A 195 -17.60 5.52 -5.40
C LEU A 195 -18.45 4.35 -5.90
N ALA A 196 -19.30 4.56 -6.91
CA ALA A 196 -20.14 3.50 -7.50
C ALA A 196 -19.32 2.38 -8.17
N ARG A 197 -18.04 2.63 -8.49
CA ARG A 197 -17.14 1.62 -9.08
C ARG A 197 -16.83 0.47 -8.12
N PHE A 198 -16.69 0.74 -6.84
CA PHE A 198 -16.32 -0.28 -5.85
C PHE A 198 -17.33 -1.42 -5.77
N PRO A 199 -18.66 -1.18 -5.63
CA PRO A 199 -19.64 -2.27 -5.67
C PRO A 199 -19.70 -2.98 -7.02
N LEU A 200 -19.48 -2.28 -8.16
CA LEU A 200 -19.41 -2.91 -9.48
C LEU A 200 -18.21 -3.86 -9.61
N GLU A 201 -17.03 -3.41 -9.17
CA GLU A 201 -15.81 -4.21 -9.15
C GLU A 201 -15.97 -5.43 -8.23
N ALA A 202 -16.49 -5.23 -7.02
CA ALA A 202 -16.76 -6.32 -6.09
C ALA A 202 -17.72 -7.36 -6.69
N SER A 203 -18.79 -6.92 -7.38
CA SER A 203 -19.74 -7.80 -8.05
C SER A 203 -19.06 -8.63 -9.16
N LEU A 204 -18.19 -8.00 -9.97
CA LEU A 204 -17.41 -8.70 -10.99
C LEU A 204 -16.50 -9.77 -10.39
N ILE A 205 -15.72 -9.43 -9.35
CA ILE A 205 -14.82 -10.36 -8.68
C ILE A 205 -15.57 -11.58 -8.12
N LEU A 206 -16.69 -11.33 -7.42
CA LEU A 206 -17.52 -12.40 -6.87
C LEU A 206 -18.04 -13.33 -7.96
N ARG A 207 -18.47 -12.78 -9.10
CA ARG A 207 -18.95 -13.57 -10.24
C ARG A 207 -17.84 -14.33 -10.96
N TYR A 208 -16.66 -13.74 -11.16
CA TYR A 208 -15.50 -14.48 -11.67
C TYR A 208 -15.14 -15.66 -10.75
N GLY A 209 -15.25 -15.46 -9.44
CA GLY A 209 -15.15 -16.54 -8.47
C GLY A 209 -16.23 -17.60 -8.66
N ALA A 210 -17.48 -17.21 -8.91
CA ALA A 210 -18.58 -18.15 -9.18
C ALA A 210 -18.36 -18.96 -10.47
N CYS A 211 -17.73 -18.38 -11.49
CA CYS A 211 -17.31 -19.09 -12.70
C CYS A 211 -16.17 -20.09 -12.44
N SER A 212 -15.29 -19.81 -11.48
CA SER A 212 -14.09 -20.62 -11.21
C SER A 212 -14.36 -21.81 -10.29
N ASP A 213 -15.36 -21.72 -9.42
CA ASP A 213 -15.70 -22.75 -8.44
C ASP A 213 -17.22 -22.93 -8.30
N PRO A 214 -17.79 -24.00 -8.89
CA PRO A 214 -19.22 -24.29 -8.80
C PRO A 214 -19.73 -24.48 -7.37
N ALA A 215 -18.89 -24.93 -6.43
CA ALA A 215 -19.32 -25.21 -5.06
C ALA A 215 -19.67 -23.94 -4.26
N THR A 216 -19.10 -22.79 -4.65
CA THR A 216 -19.36 -21.49 -4.04
C THR A 216 -20.24 -20.58 -4.89
N GLN A 217 -20.75 -21.08 -6.03
CA GLN A 217 -21.47 -20.32 -7.04
C GLN A 217 -22.68 -19.58 -6.47
N THR A 218 -23.59 -20.27 -5.78
CA THR A 218 -24.82 -19.67 -5.24
C THR A 218 -24.54 -18.56 -4.23
N ALA A 219 -23.63 -18.80 -3.27
CA ALA A 219 -23.28 -17.82 -2.26
C ALA A 219 -22.65 -16.56 -2.88
N ARG A 220 -21.77 -16.75 -3.86
CA ARG A 220 -21.10 -15.65 -4.56
C ARG A 220 -22.04 -14.83 -5.44
N VAL A 221 -22.99 -15.47 -6.14
CA VAL A 221 -24.00 -14.76 -6.94
C VAL A 221 -24.91 -13.94 -6.04
N TRP A 222 -25.34 -14.49 -4.90
CA TRP A 222 -26.18 -13.76 -3.95
C TRP A 222 -25.44 -12.55 -3.35
N GLU A 223 -24.18 -12.73 -2.92
CA GLU A 223 -23.37 -11.59 -2.45
C GLU A 223 -23.15 -10.56 -3.56
N ALA A 224 -22.89 -10.99 -4.80
CA ALA A 224 -22.71 -10.10 -5.94
C ALA A 224 -23.97 -9.26 -6.22
N SER A 225 -25.16 -9.85 -6.07
CA SER A 225 -26.43 -9.11 -6.16
C SER A 225 -26.53 -8.05 -5.07
N GLY A 226 -26.23 -8.40 -3.81
CA GLY A 226 -26.26 -7.45 -2.70
C GLY A 226 -25.25 -6.29 -2.85
N ARG A 227 -24.15 -6.49 -3.58
CA ARG A 227 -23.24 -5.40 -3.97
C ARG A 227 -23.86 -4.50 -5.03
N LEU A 228 -24.54 -5.07 -6.02
CA LEU A 228 -25.19 -4.30 -7.09
C LEU A 228 -26.33 -3.41 -6.57
N ASP A 229 -27.00 -3.82 -5.50
CA ASP A 229 -28.06 -3.02 -4.86
C ASP A 229 -27.51 -1.73 -4.22
N GLN A 230 -26.20 -1.69 -3.91
CA GLN A 230 -25.52 -0.50 -3.38
C GLN A 230 -25.11 0.49 -4.48
N VAL A 231 -25.25 0.12 -5.76
CA VAL A 231 -24.92 0.98 -6.89
C VAL A 231 -26.06 1.98 -7.09
N ASP A 232 -25.90 3.17 -6.52
CA ASP A 232 -26.80 4.30 -6.72
C ASP A 232 -26.17 5.33 -7.67
N PHE A 233 -26.91 5.67 -8.73
CA PHE A 233 -26.52 6.68 -9.72
C PHE A 233 -27.45 7.92 -9.68
N GLN A 234 -28.23 8.09 -8.61
CA GLN A 234 -29.10 9.25 -8.36
C GLN A 234 -28.38 10.44 -7.70
#